data_AF-A0A2V8LEN3-F1
#
_entry.id   AF-A0A2V8LEN3-F1
#
_cell.length_a   1.000
_cell.length_b   1.000
_cell.length_c   1.000
_cell.angle_alpha   90.00
_cell.angle_beta   90.00
_cell.angle_gamma   90.00
#
_symmetry.space_group_name_H-M   'P 1'
#
loop_
_entity.id
_entity.type
_entity.pdbx_description
1 polymer ?
#
loop_
_entity_poly.entity_id
_entity_poly.type
_entity_poly.pdbx_seq_one_letter_code
_entity_poly.pdbx_strand_id
1 'polypeptide(L)'
;MKRVPIGLIVGLFAVALLVLTTGARTPVPQQIPKESKDQPTKVKLDTDSLDDKWGEVAFDHETHSVKKYNPDGAGVTACTFCHHTDQPKENLKPPRTTSERNVVLTADVLKDAAATPVKTCRQCHLQAGDDSKQLPVITKDGKEVKMDNENAYHINCFECHDAAIKAKPELAQKISGSDPKGCGKCHVAK
;
A
#
# COMPACT_ATOMS: atom_id res chain seq x y z
N MET A 1 -0.38 88.19 11.09
CA MET A 1 0.54 88.20 12.24
C MET A 1 0.15 87.10 13.20
N LYS A 2 1.12 86.26 13.61
CA LYS A 2 1.15 85.44 14.85
C LYS A 2 0.09 84.32 14.96
N ARG A 3 0.35 83.13 15.49
CA ARG A 3 1.51 82.35 15.95
C ARG A 3 0.91 80.95 16.19
N VAL A 4 1.58 79.89 15.75
CA VAL A 4 1.31 78.51 16.21
C VAL A 4 2.03 78.32 17.57
N PRO A 5 1.45 77.60 18.54
CA PRO A 5 2.09 76.36 19.01
C PRO A 5 1.08 75.23 19.32
N ILE A 6 1.35 73.99 18.87
CA ILE A 6 1.96 72.86 19.62
C ILE A 6 1.03 72.31 20.72
N GLY A 7 0.55 71.08 20.52
CA GLY A 7 -0.23 70.30 21.48
C GLY A 7 -0.19 68.81 21.15
N LEU A 8 0.80 68.14 21.71
CA LEU A 8 1.21 66.74 21.64
C LEU A 8 0.24 65.79 22.37
N ILE A 9 -0.33 64.77 21.71
CA ILE A 9 -0.91 63.54 22.33
C ILE A 9 -0.69 62.37 21.34
N VAL A 10 0.40 61.62 21.50
CA VAL A 10 0.52 60.32 22.18
C VAL A 10 -0.27 59.20 21.48
N GLY A 11 0.48 58.19 21.05
CA GLY A 11 0.06 57.15 20.13
C GLY A 11 -0.82 56.06 20.74
N LEU A 12 -1.61 55.46 19.86
CA LEU A 12 -2.29 54.20 20.09
C LEU A 12 -1.63 53.14 19.21
N PHE A 13 -0.86 52.27 19.88
CA PHE A 13 -0.33 51.03 19.33
C PHE A 13 -1.49 50.10 18.97
N ALA A 14 -1.72 49.88 17.68
CA ALA A 14 -2.51 48.75 17.21
C ALA A 14 -1.61 47.50 17.18
N VAL A 15 -1.63 46.71 18.25
CA VAL A 15 -1.04 45.38 18.27
C VAL A 15 -1.93 44.46 17.44
N ALA A 16 -1.54 44.24 16.18
CA ALA A 16 -2.14 43.22 15.35
C ALA A 16 -1.65 41.84 15.83
N LEU A 17 -2.49 41.14 16.60
CA LEU A 17 -2.32 39.73 16.91
C LEU A 17 -2.54 38.91 15.64
N LEU A 18 -1.46 38.67 14.90
CA LEU A 18 -1.38 37.63 13.87
C LEU A 18 -1.35 36.27 14.57
N VAL A 19 -2.52 35.67 14.75
CA VAL A 19 -2.64 34.27 15.14
C VAL A 19 -2.25 33.42 13.94
N LEU A 20 -0.96 33.11 13.83
CA LEU A 20 -0.44 32.06 12.95
C LEU A 20 -0.93 30.72 13.49
N THR A 21 -2.12 30.29 13.08
CA THR A 21 -2.53 28.90 13.27
C THR A 21 -1.66 28.04 12.37
N THR A 22 -0.58 27.50 12.92
CA THR A 22 0.16 26.37 12.34
C THR A 22 -0.75 25.15 12.39
N GLY A 23 -1.71 25.07 11.46
CA GLY A 23 -2.42 23.84 11.19
C GLY A 23 -1.40 22.81 10.74
N ALA A 24 -1.11 21.83 11.59
CA ALA A 24 -0.41 20.64 11.18
C ALA A 24 -1.21 20.03 10.03
N ARG A 25 -0.70 20.15 8.79
CA ARG A 25 -1.28 19.48 7.64
C ARG A 25 -1.16 17.99 7.92
N THR A 26 -2.27 17.36 8.26
CA THR A 26 -2.40 15.91 8.18
C THR A 26 -1.99 15.52 6.76
N PRO A 27 -1.01 14.60 6.58
CA PRO A 27 -0.63 14.15 5.25
C PRO A 27 -1.88 13.60 4.57
N VAL A 28 -2.28 14.22 3.47
CA VAL A 28 -3.31 13.66 2.59
C VAL A 28 -2.76 12.29 2.15
N PRO A 29 -3.52 11.19 2.31
CA PRO A 29 -3.08 9.92 1.76
C PRO A 29 -2.83 10.09 0.26
N GLN A 30 -1.56 9.95 -0.14
CA GLN A 30 -1.22 9.95 -1.56
C GLN A 30 -1.92 8.76 -2.20
N GLN A 31 -2.76 9.05 -3.20
CA GLN A 31 -3.30 8.03 -4.08
C GLN A 31 -2.10 7.30 -4.70
N ILE A 32 -2.02 5.99 -4.51
CA ILE A 32 -0.92 5.19 -5.08
C ILE A 32 -1.03 5.31 -6.60
N PRO A 33 0.04 5.73 -7.31
CA PRO A 33 0.03 5.73 -8.76
C PRO A 33 -0.21 4.30 -9.27
N LYS A 34 -0.93 4.17 -10.39
CA LYS A 34 -1.28 2.87 -10.97
C LYS A 34 -0.05 1.99 -11.24
N GLU A 35 1.08 2.63 -11.54
CA GLU A 35 2.39 2.03 -11.71
C GLU A 35 3.49 3.04 -11.33
N SER A 36 4.65 2.56 -10.89
CA SER A 36 5.80 3.40 -10.53
C SER A 36 7.12 2.62 -10.60
N LYS A 37 8.23 3.34 -10.82
CA LYS A 37 9.59 2.79 -10.59
C LYS A 37 10.08 3.02 -9.16
N ASP A 38 9.48 3.98 -8.46
CA ASP A 38 9.81 4.32 -7.10
C ASP A 38 9.14 3.35 -6.15
N GLN A 39 9.95 2.75 -5.27
CA GLN A 39 9.43 1.90 -4.21
C GLN A 39 8.78 2.77 -3.14
N PRO A 40 7.48 2.60 -2.87
CA PRO A 40 6.85 3.36 -1.82
C PRO A 40 7.32 2.89 -0.45
N THR A 41 7.26 3.76 0.55
CA THR A 41 7.54 3.40 1.95
C THR A 41 6.29 2.83 2.60
N LYS A 42 5.26 3.67 2.76
CA LYS A 42 3.95 3.31 3.29
C LYS A 42 2.86 3.71 2.32
N VAL A 43 1.89 2.84 2.15
CA VAL A 43 0.77 3.06 1.24
C VAL A 43 -0.54 2.65 1.90
N LYS A 44 -1.63 3.24 1.42
CA LYS A 44 -2.98 2.84 1.81
C LYS A 44 -3.58 1.98 0.72
N LEU A 45 -3.86 0.72 1.05
CA LEU A 45 -4.59 -0.19 0.18
C LEU A 45 -6.09 -0.13 0.53
N ASP A 46 -6.92 -0.64 -0.37
CA ASP A 46 -8.36 -0.83 -0.13
C ASP A 46 -9.13 0.44 0.28
N THR A 47 -8.76 1.59 -0.27
CA THR A 47 -9.45 2.87 -0.02
C THR A 47 -10.88 2.93 -0.58
N ASP A 48 -11.24 1.94 -1.38
CA ASP A 48 -12.49 1.76 -2.13
C ASP A 48 -13.14 0.41 -1.79
N SER A 49 -12.85 -0.13 -0.60
CA SER A 49 -13.48 -1.35 -0.08
C SER A 49 -15.01 -1.24 -0.10
N LEU A 50 -15.67 -2.27 -0.63
CA LEU A 50 -17.14 -2.38 -0.66
C LEU A 50 -17.73 -2.96 0.63
N ASP A 51 -16.88 -3.45 1.55
CA ASP A 51 -17.31 -3.92 2.86
C ASP A 51 -17.80 -2.73 3.72
N ASP A 52 -18.87 -2.95 4.48
CA ASP A 52 -19.51 -1.91 5.30
C ASP A 52 -18.85 -1.73 6.67
N LYS A 53 -18.04 -2.69 7.11
CA LYS A 53 -17.35 -2.71 8.42
C LYS A 53 -15.88 -2.35 8.31
N TRP A 54 -15.23 -2.70 7.20
CA TRP A 54 -13.78 -2.59 7.05
C TRP A 54 -13.40 -1.54 6.01
N GLY A 55 -12.38 -0.75 6.32
CA GLY A 55 -11.81 0.26 5.46
C GLY A 55 -10.38 -0.03 5.05
N GLU A 56 -9.66 1.04 4.74
CA GLU A 56 -8.29 1.02 4.22
C GLU A 56 -7.31 0.19 5.08
N VAL A 57 -6.33 -0.41 4.40
CA VAL A 57 -5.22 -1.13 5.02
C VAL A 57 -3.96 -0.27 4.93
N ALA A 58 -3.39 0.06 6.09
CA ALA A 58 -2.09 0.71 6.15
C ALA A 58 -0.98 -0.31 5.90
N PHE A 59 -0.42 -0.30 4.68
CA PHE A 59 0.63 -1.24 4.28
C PHE A 59 2.00 -0.56 4.29
N ASP A 60 2.95 -1.18 4.99
CA ASP A 60 4.34 -0.73 5.05
C ASP A 60 5.20 -1.53 4.05
N HIS A 61 5.27 -1.05 2.81
CA HIS A 61 5.99 -1.70 1.72
C HIS A 61 7.50 -1.78 2.00
N GLU A 62 8.10 -0.74 2.59
CA GLU A 62 9.53 -0.74 2.95
C GLU A 62 9.86 -1.93 3.85
N THR A 63 9.11 -2.12 4.94
CA THR A 63 9.41 -3.23 5.85
C THR A 63 9.23 -4.61 5.21
N HIS A 64 8.24 -4.78 4.33
CA HIS A 64 8.03 -6.04 3.60
C HIS A 64 9.07 -6.30 2.50
N SER A 65 9.77 -5.27 2.03
CA SER A 65 10.76 -5.36 0.95
C SER A 65 12.22 -5.29 1.43
N VAL A 66 12.49 -4.87 2.67
CA VAL A 66 13.88 -4.73 3.18
C VAL A 66 14.16 -5.51 4.47
N LYS A 67 13.14 -5.84 5.27
CA LYS A 67 13.33 -6.63 6.50
C LYS A 67 13.25 -8.12 6.22
N LYS A 68 13.75 -8.91 7.17
CA LYS A 68 13.71 -10.38 7.11
C LYS A 68 12.31 -10.93 7.45
N TYR A 69 11.34 -10.58 6.62
CA TYR A 69 9.92 -10.93 6.76
C TYR A 69 9.47 -11.99 5.76
N ASN A 70 10.40 -12.70 5.11
CA ASN A 70 10.02 -13.93 4.44
C ASN A 70 9.41 -14.92 5.46
N PRO A 71 8.60 -15.91 5.04
CA PRO A 71 7.87 -16.75 5.96
C PRO A 71 8.71 -17.48 7.04
N ASP A 72 9.96 -17.85 6.74
CA ASP A 72 10.88 -18.45 7.73
C ASP A 72 11.63 -17.39 8.59
N GLY A 73 11.55 -16.12 8.21
CA GLY A 73 12.24 -14.97 8.79
C GLY A 73 13.76 -14.99 8.64
N ALA A 74 14.30 -15.79 7.73
CA ALA A 74 15.73 -15.88 7.46
C ALA A 74 16.22 -14.81 6.46
N GLY A 75 15.33 -14.26 5.63
CA GLY A 75 15.69 -13.43 4.49
C GLY A 75 14.65 -12.39 4.12
N VAL A 76 15.04 -11.51 3.21
CA VAL A 76 14.15 -10.51 2.62
C VAL A 76 13.19 -11.18 1.65
N THR A 77 11.94 -10.74 1.64
CA THR A 77 10.95 -11.22 0.68
C THR A 77 11.31 -10.72 -0.72
N ALA A 78 11.46 -11.62 -1.68
CA ALA A 78 11.72 -11.25 -3.07
C ALA A 78 10.57 -10.41 -3.63
N CYS A 79 10.87 -9.41 -4.49
CA CYS A 79 9.86 -8.53 -5.07
C CYS A 79 8.76 -9.32 -5.81
N THR A 80 9.14 -10.42 -6.47
CA THR A 80 8.24 -11.30 -7.23
C THR A 80 7.36 -12.20 -6.37
N PHE A 81 7.52 -12.18 -5.04
CA PHE A 81 6.56 -12.79 -4.15
C PHE A 81 5.20 -12.08 -4.28
N CYS A 82 5.20 -10.74 -4.21
CA CYS A 82 4.01 -9.91 -4.38
C CYS A 82 3.80 -9.49 -5.85
N HIS A 83 4.84 -9.00 -6.51
CA HIS A 83 4.80 -8.58 -7.93
C HIS A 83 5.06 -9.77 -8.85
N HIS A 84 4.18 -10.75 -8.77
CA HIS A 84 4.44 -12.07 -9.31
C HIS A 84 4.46 -12.19 -10.83
N THR A 85 3.97 -11.19 -11.55
CA THR A 85 4.06 -11.09 -13.01
C THR A 85 5.36 -10.45 -13.46
N ASP A 86 6.07 -9.73 -12.59
CA ASP A 86 7.31 -9.02 -12.89
C ASP A 86 8.54 -9.97 -12.89
N GLN A 87 8.43 -11.06 -13.63
CA GLN A 87 9.47 -12.07 -13.81
C GLN A 87 9.34 -12.77 -15.15
N PRO A 88 10.40 -13.45 -15.63
CA PRO A 88 10.37 -14.20 -16.88
C PRO A 88 9.29 -15.26 -16.89
N LYS A 89 8.74 -15.55 -18.08
CA LYS A 89 7.64 -16.51 -18.24
C LYS A 89 8.01 -17.91 -17.75
N GLU A 90 9.27 -18.32 -17.94
CA GLU A 90 9.84 -19.58 -17.49
C GLU A 90 9.91 -19.72 -15.96
N ASN A 91 9.86 -18.60 -15.22
CA ASN A 91 9.85 -18.59 -13.76
C ASN A 91 8.44 -18.60 -13.16
N LEU A 92 7.41 -18.45 -13.99
CA LEU A 92 6.02 -18.50 -13.54
C LEU A 92 5.64 -19.91 -13.11
N LYS A 93 5.05 -20.01 -11.92
CA LYS A 93 4.45 -21.26 -11.42
C LYS A 93 2.95 -21.22 -11.66
N PRO A 94 2.31 -22.34 -12.08
CA PRO A 94 0.86 -22.42 -12.16
C PRO A 94 0.20 -21.95 -10.85
N PRO A 95 -0.96 -21.24 -10.94
CA PRO A 95 -1.74 -20.95 -12.14
C PRO A 95 -1.30 -19.68 -12.90
N ARG A 96 -0.14 -19.09 -12.60
CA ARG A 96 0.31 -17.82 -13.17
C ARG A 96 0.77 -18.01 -14.63
N THR A 97 0.26 -17.18 -15.54
CA THR A 97 0.54 -17.28 -16.99
C THR A 97 1.05 -15.99 -17.63
N THR A 98 0.86 -14.85 -16.96
CA THR A 98 1.24 -13.51 -17.46
C THR A 98 2.61 -13.10 -16.93
N SER A 99 3.48 -12.67 -17.83
CA SER A 99 4.81 -12.13 -17.54
C SER A 99 4.89 -10.70 -18.08
N GLU A 100 5.40 -9.80 -17.24
CA GLU A 100 5.59 -8.37 -17.51
C GLU A 100 7.07 -8.01 -17.68
N ARG A 101 7.99 -8.96 -17.46
CA ARG A 101 9.44 -8.73 -17.53
C ARG A 101 10.19 -9.95 -18.04
N ASN A 102 11.26 -9.69 -18.79
CA ASN A 102 12.22 -10.72 -19.22
C ASN A 102 13.34 -10.99 -18.19
N VAL A 103 13.31 -10.30 -17.05
CA VAL A 103 14.23 -10.49 -15.92
C VAL A 103 13.44 -10.46 -14.61
N VAL A 104 13.96 -11.12 -13.58
CA VAL A 104 13.34 -11.12 -12.25
C VAL A 104 13.41 -9.71 -11.66
N LEU A 105 12.28 -9.18 -11.19
CA LEU A 105 12.23 -7.89 -10.53
C LEU A 105 13.09 -7.87 -9.27
N THR A 106 13.96 -6.87 -9.20
CA THR A 106 14.70 -6.46 -8.01
C THR A 106 14.67 -4.94 -7.89
N ALA A 107 15.00 -4.43 -6.70
CA ALA A 107 15.19 -2.99 -6.50
C ALA A 107 16.23 -2.39 -7.46
N ASP A 108 17.29 -3.15 -7.78
CA ASP A 108 18.36 -2.69 -8.67
C ASP A 108 17.90 -2.63 -10.13
N VAL A 109 17.05 -3.57 -10.58
CA VAL A 109 16.49 -3.55 -11.94
C VAL A 109 15.71 -2.25 -12.19
N LEU A 110 15.02 -1.70 -11.19
CA LEU A 110 14.23 -0.47 -11.35
C LEU A 110 15.07 0.80 -11.44
N LYS A 111 16.37 0.75 -11.12
CA LYS A 111 17.28 1.91 -11.26
C LYS A 111 17.62 2.20 -12.72
N ASP A 112 17.41 1.25 -13.62
CA ASP A 112 17.62 1.45 -15.06
C ASP A 112 16.58 2.44 -15.62
N ALA A 113 17.04 3.46 -16.34
CA ALA A 113 16.18 4.44 -16.98
C ALA A 113 15.18 3.79 -17.97
N ALA A 114 15.53 2.66 -18.59
CA ALA A 114 14.70 1.88 -19.49
C ALA A 114 13.80 0.85 -18.79
N ALA A 115 13.93 0.65 -17.47
CA ALA A 115 13.11 -0.32 -16.76
C ALA A 115 11.62 0.05 -16.83
N THR A 116 10.75 -0.92 -17.13
CA THR A 116 9.29 -0.72 -17.05
C THR A 116 8.89 -0.45 -15.58
N PRO A 117 7.95 0.48 -15.32
CA PRO A 117 7.34 0.65 -13.99
C PRO A 117 6.69 -0.64 -13.47
N VAL A 118 6.60 -0.77 -12.15
CA VAL A 118 5.87 -1.87 -11.48
C VAL A 118 4.40 -1.47 -11.35
N LYS A 119 3.51 -2.36 -11.77
CA LYS A 119 2.05 -2.15 -11.70
C LYS A 119 1.51 -2.50 -10.31
N THR A 120 0.47 -1.76 -9.89
CA THR A 120 -0.34 -2.13 -8.72
C THR A 120 -1.25 -3.33 -9.03
N CYS A 121 -1.66 -4.06 -7.99
CA CYS A 121 -2.54 -5.23 -8.12
C CYS A 121 -3.79 -4.93 -8.96
N ARG A 122 -4.38 -3.74 -8.76
CA ARG A 122 -5.59 -3.25 -9.43
C ARG A 122 -5.47 -3.09 -10.95
N GLN A 123 -4.26 -3.13 -11.52
CA GLN A 123 -4.11 -3.11 -12.98
C GLN A 123 -4.57 -4.41 -13.65
N CYS A 124 -4.57 -5.52 -12.91
CA CYS A 124 -4.98 -6.84 -13.37
C CYS A 124 -6.14 -7.43 -12.54
N HIS A 125 -6.17 -7.13 -11.24
CA HIS A 125 -7.18 -7.59 -10.29
C HIS A 125 -8.16 -6.45 -10.01
N LEU A 126 -9.16 -6.31 -10.89
CA LEU A 126 -10.16 -5.24 -10.82
C LEU A 126 -11.06 -5.38 -9.60
N GLN A 127 -11.77 -4.30 -9.26
CA GLN A 127 -12.78 -4.31 -8.20
C GLN A 127 -13.90 -5.31 -8.54
N ALA A 128 -14.49 -5.95 -7.53
CA ALA A 128 -15.71 -6.73 -7.73
C ALA A 128 -16.79 -5.91 -8.45
N GLY A 129 -17.35 -6.46 -9.54
CA GLY A 129 -18.32 -5.79 -10.41
C GLY A 129 -17.72 -4.95 -11.55
N ASP A 130 -16.40 -4.73 -11.58
CA ASP A 130 -15.72 -4.15 -12.73
C ASP A 130 -15.38 -5.27 -13.74
N ASP A 131 -16.19 -5.35 -14.80
CA ASP A 131 -16.02 -6.30 -15.90
C ASP A 131 -15.32 -5.69 -17.12
N SER A 132 -14.58 -4.59 -16.96
CA SER A 132 -13.83 -3.95 -18.05
C SER A 132 -12.72 -4.82 -18.62
N LYS A 133 -12.27 -5.84 -17.88
CA LYS A 133 -11.35 -6.89 -18.33
C LYS A 133 -11.71 -8.23 -17.70
N GLN A 134 -11.34 -9.31 -18.38
CA GLN A 134 -11.45 -10.64 -17.81
C GLN A 134 -10.48 -10.81 -16.64
N LEU A 135 -11.03 -11.17 -15.47
CA LEU A 135 -10.22 -11.46 -14.29
C LEU A 135 -9.65 -12.89 -14.35
N PRO A 136 -8.45 -13.12 -13.80
CA PRO A 136 -7.92 -14.47 -13.63
C PRO A 136 -8.86 -15.30 -12.75
N VAL A 137 -8.95 -16.59 -13.02
CA VAL A 137 -9.67 -17.56 -12.18
C VAL A 137 -8.67 -18.61 -11.73
N ILE A 138 -8.69 -18.95 -10.45
CA ILE A 138 -7.87 -20.03 -9.88
C ILE A 138 -8.76 -21.07 -9.22
N THR A 139 -8.25 -22.29 -9.06
CA THR A 139 -8.90 -23.30 -8.22
C THR A 139 -8.27 -23.28 -6.83
N LYS A 140 -9.07 -22.99 -5.81
CA LYS A 140 -8.69 -23.05 -4.39
C LYS A 140 -9.68 -23.94 -3.64
N ASP A 141 -9.18 -24.95 -2.93
CA ASP A 141 -9.99 -25.93 -2.20
C ASP A 141 -11.12 -26.57 -3.04
N GLY A 142 -10.80 -26.88 -4.30
CA GLY A 142 -11.74 -27.49 -5.26
C GLY A 142 -12.79 -26.52 -5.83
N LYS A 143 -12.71 -25.23 -5.51
CA LYS A 143 -13.64 -24.20 -5.99
C LYS A 143 -12.93 -23.20 -6.89
N GLU A 144 -13.62 -22.76 -7.93
CA GLU A 144 -13.15 -21.65 -8.74
C GLU A 144 -13.31 -20.33 -7.98
N VAL A 145 -12.25 -19.54 -7.96
CA VAL A 145 -12.19 -18.21 -7.32
C VAL A 145 -11.77 -17.20 -8.37
N LYS A 146 -12.63 -16.21 -8.63
CA LYS A 146 -12.31 -15.04 -9.47
C LYS A 146 -11.33 -14.17 -8.69
N MET A 147 -10.18 -13.88 -9.28
CA MET A 147 -9.14 -13.06 -8.67
C MET A 147 -9.43 -11.58 -8.94
N ASP A 148 -10.47 -11.05 -8.29
CA ASP A 148 -10.64 -9.61 -8.11
C ASP A 148 -9.60 -9.06 -7.13
N ASN A 149 -9.61 -7.75 -6.91
CA ASN A 149 -8.66 -7.07 -6.03
C ASN A 149 -8.71 -7.63 -4.59
N GLU A 150 -9.90 -7.88 -4.05
CA GLU A 150 -10.09 -8.35 -2.68
C GLU A 150 -9.47 -9.74 -2.51
N ASN A 151 -9.83 -10.69 -3.39
CA ASN A 151 -9.26 -12.03 -3.36
C ASN A 151 -7.75 -12.00 -3.59
N ALA A 152 -7.25 -11.16 -4.50
CA ALA A 152 -5.82 -11.03 -4.77
C ALA A 152 -5.03 -10.54 -3.54
N TYR A 153 -5.52 -9.50 -2.86
CA TYR A 153 -4.89 -8.99 -1.64
C TYR A 153 -4.96 -10.03 -0.52
N HIS A 154 -6.15 -10.54 -0.20
CA HIS A 154 -6.33 -11.49 0.89
C HIS A 154 -5.51 -12.75 0.69
N ILE A 155 -5.56 -13.39 -0.48
CA ILE A 155 -4.80 -14.62 -0.74
C ILE A 155 -3.30 -14.36 -0.59
N ASN A 156 -2.77 -13.30 -1.21
CA ASN A 156 -1.33 -13.04 -1.17
C ASN A 156 -0.83 -12.65 0.24
N CYS A 157 -1.58 -11.83 0.96
CA CYS A 157 -1.24 -11.44 2.33
C CYS A 157 -1.35 -12.64 3.29
N PHE A 158 -2.44 -13.41 3.21
CA PHE A 158 -2.69 -14.54 4.09
C PHE A 158 -1.69 -15.67 3.87
N GLU A 159 -1.35 -16.01 2.62
CA GLU A 159 -0.37 -17.08 2.35
C GLU A 159 0.97 -16.83 3.05
N CYS A 160 1.47 -15.60 3.01
CA CYS A 160 2.72 -15.24 3.70
C CYS A 160 2.55 -15.25 5.22
N HIS A 161 1.50 -14.60 5.72
CA HIS A 161 1.28 -14.44 7.16
C HIS A 161 0.95 -15.77 7.84
N ASP A 162 0.14 -16.63 7.24
CA ASP A 162 -0.17 -17.97 7.75
C ASP A 162 1.09 -18.83 7.79
N ALA A 163 1.94 -18.77 6.75
CA ALA A 163 3.20 -19.48 6.75
C ALA A 163 4.16 -18.95 7.84
N ALA A 164 4.21 -17.62 8.05
CA ALA A 164 5.01 -17.01 9.10
C ALA A 164 4.52 -17.37 10.50
N ILE A 165 3.20 -17.32 10.76
CA ILE A 165 2.60 -17.74 12.04
C ILE A 165 2.83 -19.24 12.27
N LYS A 166 2.68 -20.07 11.23
CA LYS A 166 2.95 -21.51 11.34
C LYS A 166 4.41 -21.78 11.72
N ALA A 167 5.36 -21.03 11.14
CA ALA A 167 6.77 -21.16 11.47
C ALA A 167 7.10 -20.58 12.86
N LYS A 168 6.40 -19.53 13.29
CA LYS A 168 6.63 -18.76 14.53
C LYS A 168 5.28 -18.38 15.17
N PRO A 169 4.64 -19.29 15.94
CA PRO A 169 3.29 -19.10 16.45
C PRO A 169 3.08 -17.84 17.30
N GLU A 170 4.13 -17.33 17.94
CA GLU A 170 4.11 -16.08 18.70
C GLU A 170 3.76 -14.85 17.84
N LEU A 171 3.97 -14.93 16.51
CA LEU A 171 3.57 -13.87 15.58
C LEU A 171 2.05 -13.68 15.51
N ALA A 172 1.25 -14.68 15.88
CA ALA A 172 -0.21 -14.57 15.92
C ALA A 172 -0.71 -13.46 16.85
N GLN A 173 0.12 -12.95 17.76
CA GLN A 173 -0.21 -11.80 18.60
C GLN A 173 -0.07 -10.46 17.86
N LYS A 174 0.75 -10.41 16.80
CA LYS A 174 1.14 -9.18 16.10
C LYS A 174 0.54 -9.06 14.70
N ILE A 175 0.39 -10.19 14.01
CA ILE A 175 -0.16 -10.25 12.65
C ILE A 175 -1.39 -11.16 12.60
N SER A 176 -2.11 -11.09 11.48
CA SER A 176 -3.14 -12.07 11.10
C SER A 176 -2.82 -12.60 9.73
N GLY A 177 -3.04 -13.89 9.51
CA GLY A 177 -3.28 -14.44 8.17
C GLY A 177 -4.77 -14.65 7.96
N SER A 178 -5.17 -15.84 7.52
CA SER A 178 -6.55 -16.15 7.10
C SER A 178 -7.58 -16.29 8.24
N ASP A 179 -7.19 -16.08 9.50
CA ASP A 179 -8.13 -16.09 10.63
C ASP A 179 -9.09 -14.89 10.54
N PRO A 180 -10.42 -15.11 10.37
CA PRO A 180 -11.39 -14.03 10.26
C PRO A 180 -11.53 -13.21 11.55
N LYS A 181 -11.03 -13.68 12.70
CA LYS A 181 -10.97 -12.87 13.93
C LYS A 181 -9.89 -11.80 13.88
N GLY A 182 -8.99 -11.87 12.90
CA GLY A 182 -7.86 -10.98 12.77
C GLY A 182 -8.05 -9.82 11.78
N CYS A 183 -9.24 -9.60 11.21
CA CYS A 183 -9.48 -8.55 10.22
C CYS A 183 -9.00 -7.16 10.69
N GLY A 184 -9.28 -6.81 11.95
CA GLY A 184 -8.87 -5.53 12.55
C GLY A 184 -7.38 -5.36 12.80
N LYS A 185 -6.55 -6.38 12.53
CA LYS A 185 -5.08 -6.24 12.53
C LYS A 185 -4.56 -5.66 11.21
N CYS A 186 -5.37 -5.68 10.15
CA CYS A 186 -5.02 -5.13 8.84
C CYS A 186 -5.90 -3.92 8.50
N HIS A 187 -7.22 -4.07 8.65
CA HIS A 187 -8.19 -3.07 8.25
C HIS A 187 -8.52 -2.12 9.39
N VAL A 188 -8.69 -0.84 9.06
CA VAL A 188 -9.38 0.09 9.96
C VAL A 188 -10.88 -0.24 9.99
N ALA A 189 -11.51 -0.15 11.16
CA ALA A 189 -12.96 -0.23 11.27
C ALA A 189 -13.60 1.05 10.71
N LYS A 190 -14.72 0.92 10.00
CA LYS A 190 -15.57 2.01 9.52
C LYS A 190 -16.61 2.41 10.57
#